data_AF-W4RIS4-F1
#
_entry.id   AF-W4RIS4-F1
#
_cell.length_a   1.000
_cell.length_b   1.000
_cell.length_c   1.000
_cell.angle_alpha   90.00
_cell.angle_beta   90.00
_cell.angle_gamma   90.00
#
_symmetry.space_group_name_H-M   'P 1'
#
loop_
_entity.id
_entity.type
_entity.pdbx_description
1 polymer ?
#
loop_
_entity_poly.entity_id
_entity_poly.type
_entity_poly.pdbx_seq_one_letter_code
_entity_poly.pdbx_strand_id
1 'polypeptide(L)'
;MDDTQPIQSKMVSRAVESAQKRVEGNNFDARKQLLQYDDVLRQQREIIYKQRDEVLESENLRGIVEKMIRSALERNVSAHTPAGEDMEKWDLNSIIDYVNGNLLHEGDITAEDLRSKEADEIIEASWRR
;
A
#
# COMPACT_ATOMS: atom_id res chain seq x y z
N MET A 1 -23.92 -29.04 -51.35
CA MET A 1 -22.86 -29.81 -50.67
C MET A 1 -23.56 -30.99 -50.04
N ASP A 2 -23.08 -32.20 -50.29
CA ASP A 2 -23.68 -33.41 -49.73
C ASP A 2 -23.10 -33.64 -48.32
N ASP A 3 -23.95 -33.56 -47.30
CA ASP A 3 -23.55 -33.65 -45.88
C ASP A 3 -23.05 -35.04 -45.49
N THR A 4 -23.17 -36.04 -46.38
CA THR A 4 -22.73 -37.42 -46.13
C THR A 4 -21.26 -37.68 -46.50
N GLN A 5 -20.58 -36.75 -47.19
CA GLN A 5 -19.22 -36.96 -47.68
C GLN A 5 -18.18 -36.20 -46.83
N PRO A 6 -17.18 -36.89 -46.24
CA PRO A 6 -16.20 -36.25 -45.35
C PRO A 6 -15.31 -35.25 -46.09
N ILE A 7 -15.12 -34.07 -45.49
CA ILE A 7 -14.28 -33.01 -46.05
C ILE A 7 -12.80 -33.34 -45.88
N GLN A 8 -12.09 -33.51 -46.99
CA GLN A 8 -10.64 -33.72 -47.03
C GLN A 8 -9.97 -32.63 -47.87
N SER A 9 -9.82 -31.43 -47.31
CA SER A 9 -9.11 -30.32 -47.95
C SER A 9 -7.99 -29.81 -47.06
N LYS A 10 -6.76 -29.83 -47.57
CA LYS A 10 -5.60 -29.27 -46.86
C LYS A 10 -5.78 -27.79 -46.51
N MET A 11 -6.51 -27.04 -47.34
CA MET A 11 -6.83 -25.64 -47.08
C MET A 11 -7.76 -25.50 -45.86
N VAL A 12 -8.79 -26.34 -45.77
CA VAL A 12 -9.73 -26.36 -44.65
C VAL A 12 -9.01 -26.81 -43.37
N SER A 13 -8.20 -27.87 -43.42
CA SER A 13 -7.42 -28.31 -42.25
C SER A 13 -6.50 -27.20 -41.72
N ARG A 14 -5.80 -26.46 -42.59
CA ARG A 14 -4.96 -25.32 -42.20
C ARG A 14 -5.77 -24.17 -41.59
N ALA A 15 -6.98 -23.92 -42.11
CA ALA A 15 -7.87 -22.89 -41.57
C ALA A 15 -8.34 -23.27 -40.15
N VAL A 16 -8.70 -24.54 -39.92
CA VAL A 16 -9.07 -25.05 -38.59
C VAL A 16 -7.88 -24.96 -37.62
N GLU A 17 -6.69 -25.40 -38.04
CA GLU A 17 -5.47 -25.28 -37.22
C GLU A 17 -5.17 -23.81 -36.85
N SER A 18 -5.36 -22.88 -37.79
CA SER A 18 -5.16 -21.45 -37.54
C SER A 18 -6.19 -20.88 -36.58
N ALA A 19 -7.46 -21.30 -36.70
CA ALA A 19 -8.51 -20.93 -35.75
C ALA A 19 -8.20 -21.46 -34.35
N GLN A 20 -7.74 -22.71 -34.24
CA GLN A 20 -7.34 -23.34 -32.99
C GLN A 20 -6.20 -22.57 -32.30
N LYS A 21 -5.14 -22.22 -33.06
CA LYS A 21 -4.03 -21.38 -32.54
C LYS A 21 -4.52 -20.04 -32.02
N ARG A 22 -5.53 -19.44 -32.66
CA ARG A 22 -6.11 -18.17 -32.19
C ARG A 22 -6.90 -18.33 -30.90
N VAL A 23 -7.68 -19.41 -30.76
CA VAL A 23 -8.40 -19.72 -29.51
C VAL A 23 -7.42 -19.99 -28.36
N GLU A 24 -6.36 -20.75 -28.63
CA GLU A 24 -5.29 -21.00 -27.65
C GLU A 24 -4.54 -19.73 -27.27
N GLY A 25 -4.27 -18.84 -28.24
CA GLY A 25 -3.70 -17.51 -28.00
C GLY A 25 -4.58 -16.67 -27.07
N ASN A 26 -5.88 -16.58 -27.35
CA ASN A 26 -6.82 -15.84 -26.49
C ASN A 26 -6.87 -16.42 -25.06
N ASN A 27 -6.87 -17.75 -24.93
CA ASN A 27 -6.84 -18.42 -23.62
C ASN A 27 -5.53 -18.16 -22.87
N PHE A 28 -4.40 -18.14 -23.58
CA PHE A 28 -3.11 -17.80 -23.00
C PHE A 28 -3.09 -16.35 -22.51
N ASP A 29 -3.57 -15.40 -23.32
CA ASP A 29 -3.63 -13.99 -22.94
C ASP A 29 -4.53 -13.76 -21.72
N ALA A 30 -5.69 -14.43 -21.67
CA ALA A 30 -6.57 -14.38 -20.50
C ALA A 30 -5.88 -14.89 -19.23
N ARG A 31 -5.15 -16.03 -19.32
CA ARG A 31 -4.38 -16.56 -18.19
C ARG A 31 -3.25 -15.63 -17.77
N LYS A 32 -2.56 -15.03 -18.75
CA LYS A 32 -1.49 -14.06 -18.49
C LYS A 32 -2.02 -12.84 -17.74
N GLN A 33 -3.18 -12.32 -18.13
CA GLN A 33 -3.80 -11.20 -17.44
C GLN A 33 -4.19 -11.59 -16.00
N LEU A 34 -4.78 -12.77 -15.79
CA LEU A 34 -5.08 -13.27 -14.44
C LEU A 34 -3.83 -13.42 -13.58
N LEU A 35 -2.74 -13.94 -14.16
CA LEU A 35 -1.46 -14.09 -13.46
C LEU A 35 -0.89 -12.73 -13.03
N GLN A 36 -1.03 -11.68 -13.86
CA GLN A 36 -0.59 -10.33 -13.50
C GLN A 36 -1.35 -9.78 -12.29
N TYR A 37 -2.65 -10.06 -12.16
CA TYR A 37 -3.41 -9.68 -10.97
C TYR A 37 -2.96 -10.48 -9.73
N ASP A 38 -2.71 -11.78 -9.88
CA ASP A 38 -2.19 -12.60 -8.78
C ASP A 38 -0.79 -12.19 -8.36
N ASP A 39 0.07 -11.75 -9.28
CA ASP A 39 1.41 -11.26 -8.98
C ASP A 39 1.39 -10.07 -8.01
N VAL A 40 0.44 -9.15 -8.17
CA VAL A 40 0.26 -8.03 -7.22
C VAL A 40 -0.10 -8.56 -5.82
N LEU A 41 -1.07 -9.47 -5.74
CA LEU A 41 -1.51 -10.06 -4.46
C LEU A 41 -0.44 -10.94 -3.83
N ARG A 42 0.37 -11.63 -4.64
CA ARG A 42 1.51 -12.43 -4.20
C ARG A 42 2.58 -11.54 -3.58
N GLN A 43 2.97 -10.45 -4.24
CA GLN A 43 3.93 -9.48 -3.70
C GLN A 43 3.46 -8.87 -2.38
N GLN A 44 2.18 -8.50 -2.28
CA GLN A 44 1.61 -8.01 -1.03
C GLN A 44 1.65 -9.08 0.08
N ARG A 45 1.28 -10.33 -0.23
CA ARG A 45 1.36 -11.46 0.73
C ARG A 45 2.77 -11.71 1.22
N GLU A 46 3.76 -11.69 0.32
CA GLU A 46 5.17 -11.86 0.68
C GLU A 46 5.62 -10.79 1.69
N ILE A 47 5.24 -9.53 1.50
CA ILE A 47 5.55 -8.44 2.43
C ILE A 47 4.87 -8.65 3.79
N ILE A 48 3.56 -8.94 3.79
CA ILE A 48 2.77 -9.10 5.02
C ILE A 48 3.25 -10.30 5.83
N TYR A 49 3.52 -11.44 5.18
CA TYR A 49 4.02 -12.62 5.88
C TYR A 49 5.42 -12.41 6.41
N LYS A 50 6.30 -11.74 5.66
CA LYS A 50 7.62 -11.36 6.18
C LYS A 50 7.49 -10.50 7.45
N GLN A 51 6.66 -9.46 7.44
CA GLN A 51 6.44 -8.61 8.61
C GLN A 51 5.83 -9.38 9.78
N ARG A 52 4.90 -10.30 9.49
CA ARG A 52 4.30 -11.16 10.51
C ARG A 52 5.33 -12.07 11.16
N ASP A 53 6.18 -12.70 10.36
CA ASP A 53 7.22 -13.60 10.86
C ASP A 53 8.26 -12.82 11.68
N GLU A 54 8.66 -11.61 11.24
CA GLU A 54 9.48 -10.69 12.03
C GLU A 54 8.88 -10.38 13.41
N VAL A 55 7.56 -10.24 13.51
CA VAL A 55 6.86 -10.03 14.78
C VAL A 55 6.81 -11.30 15.63
N LEU A 56 6.54 -12.45 15.03
CA LEU A 56 6.40 -13.72 15.76
C LEU A 56 7.74 -14.26 16.27
N GLU A 57 8.83 -14.01 15.55
CA GLU A 57 10.16 -14.50 15.87
C GLU A 57 10.98 -13.51 16.73
N SER A 58 10.51 -12.27 16.90
CA SER A 58 11.23 -11.26 17.68
C SER A 58 11.11 -11.50 19.18
N GLU A 59 12.27 -11.51 19.86
CA GLU A 59 12.34 -11.50 21.32
C GLU A 59 11.92 -10.14 21.91
N ASN A 60 12.01 -9.05 21.13
CA ASN A 60 11.69 -7.70 21.58
C ASN A 60 11.03 -6.86 20.47
N LEU A 61 9.73 -6.59 20.66
CA LEU A 61 8.93 -5.81 19.71
C LEU A 61 9.03 -4.30 19.91
N ARG A 62 9.63 -3.82 21.00
CA ARG A 62 9.62 -2.40 21.36
C ARG A 62 10.12 -1.51 20.21
N GLY A 63 11.27 -1.85 19.62
CA GLY A 63 11.83 -1.06 18.52
C GLY A 63 10.98 -1.06 17.25
N ILE A 64 10.21 -2.13 17.00
CA ILE A 64 9.28 -2.19 15.86
C ILE A 64 8.09 -1.28 16.14
N VAL A 65 7.49 -1.39 17.32
CA VAL A 65 6.35 -0.57 17.74
C VAL A 65 6.71 0.91 17.79
N GLU A 66 7.87 1.28 18.36
CA GLU A 66 8.34 2.66 18.40
C GLU A 66 8.51 3.25 16.99
N LYS A 67 9.05 2.49 16.04
CA LYS A 67 9.12 2.93 14.63
C LYS A 67 7.75 3.12 14.00
N MET A 68 6.78 2.25 14.31
CA MET A 68 5.41 2.37 13.81
C MET A 68 4.73 3.63 14.36
N ILE A 69 4.88 3.90 15.66
CA ILE A 69 4.34 5.10 16.31
C ILE A 69 4.98 6.35 15.72
N ARG A 70 6.31 6.38 15.63
CA ARG A 70 7.05 7.51 15.04
C ARG A 70 6.60 7.79 13.61
N SER A 71 6.48 6.76 12.78
CA SER A 71 5.99 6.90 11.39
C SER A 71 4.55 7.42 11.33
N ALA A 72 3.70 7.05 12.29
CA ALA A 72 2.32 7.55 12.35
C ALA A 72 2.27 9.03 12.77
N LEU A 73 3.09 9.42 13.75
CA LEU A 73 3.26 10.81 14.18
C LEU A 73 3.79 11.68 13.03
N GLU A 74 4.86 11.25 12.34
CA GLU A 74 5.44 11.97 11.20
C GLU A 74 4.41 12.22 10.09
N ARG A 75 3.61 11.19 9.74
CA ARG A 75 2.53 11.35 8.75
C ARG A 75 1.44 12.31 9.22
N ASN A 76 1.06 12.25 10.50
CA ASN A 76 0.04 13.14 11.04
C ASN A 76 0.53 14.60 11.02
N VAL A 77 1.74 14.88 11.51
CA VAL A 77 2.34 16.22 11.48
C VAL A 77 2.44 16.71 10.03
N SER A 78 3.03 15.91 9.13
CA SER A 78 3.17 16.29 7.73
C SER A 78 1.84 16.59 7.02
N ALA A 79 0.74 15.94 7.41
CA ALA A 79 -0.58 16.20 6.84
C ALA A 79 -1.16 17.57 7.27
N HIS A 80 -0.72 18.10 8.41
CA HIS A 80 -1.21 19.37 8.98
C HIS A 80 -0.16 20.50 8.93
N THR A 81 1.06 20.18 8.47
CA THR A 81 2.14 21.13 8.18
C THR A 81 2.63 20.97 6.72
N PRO A 82 1.78 21.25 5.70
CA PRO A 82 2.16 21.02 4.30
C PRO A 82 3.40 21.84 3.91
N ALA A 83 4.30 21.23 3.17
CA ALA A 83 5.50 21.92 2.69
C ALA A 83 5.12 23.09 1.77
N GLY A 84 5.68 24.27 2.05
CA GLY A 84 5.46 25.48 1.26
C GLY A 84 4.27 26.34 1.69
N GLU A 85 3.54 25.96 2.75
CA GLU A 85 2.57 26.83 3.40
C GLU A 85 3.19 27.60 4.57
N ASP A 86 2.69 28.82 4.80
CA ASP A 86 3.05 29.64 5.95
C ASP A 86 2.65 28.94 7.25
N MET A 87 3.52 28.98 8.27
CA MET A 87 3.25 28.37 9.58
C MET A 87 1.95 28.85 10.23
N GLU A 88 1.50 30.07 9.93
CA GLU A 88 0.24 30.61 10.43
C GLU A 88 -1.00 29.85 9.94
N LYS A 89 -0.86 29.09 8.85
CA LYS A 89 -1.94 28.27 8.26
C LYS A 89 -1.92 26.83 8.74
N TRP A 90 -0.89 26.41 9.47
CA TRP A 90 -0.79 25.04 9.97
C TRP A 90 -1.89 24.75 10.99
N ASP A 91 -2.49 23.57 10.87
CA ASP A 91 -3.53 23.13 11.79
C ASP A 91 -2.92 22.38 12.98
N LEU A 92 -2.35 23.16 13.91
CA LEU A 92 -1.75 22.61 15.13
C LEU A 92 -2.76 21.93 16.04
N ASN A 93 -4.03 22.34 16.01
CA ASN A 93 -5.07 21.74 16.86
C ASN A 93 -5.35 20.30 16.45
N SER A 94 -5.45 20.02 15.15
CA SER A 94 -5.63 18.66 14.66
C SER A 94 -4.46 17.73 15.02
N ILE A 95 -3.24 18.25 15.09
CA ILE A 95 -2.07 17.49 15.59
C ILE A 95 -2.24 17.16 17.07
N ILE A 96 -2.58 18.17 17.89
CA ILE A 96 -2.77 18.01 19.34
C ILE A 96 -3.87 17.00 19.65
N ASP A 97 -5.02 17.13 18.99
CA ASP A 97 -6.17 16.24 19.17
C ASP A 97 -5.82 14.80 18.80
N TYR A 98 -5.07 14.60 17.71
CA TYR A 98 -4.61 13.28 17.30
C TYR A 98 -3.63 12.69 18.33
N VAL A 99 -2.62 13.46 18.75
CA VAL A 99 -1.59 12.99 19.68
C VAL A 99 -2.20 12.69 21.05
N ASN A 100 -2.96 13.60 21.65
CA ASN A 100 -3.60 13.41 22.95
C ASN A 100 -4.73 12.37 22.93
N GLY A 101 -5.34 12.10 21.77
CA GLY A 101 -6.40 11.10 21.63
C GLY A 101 -5.89 9.68 21.40
N ASN A 102 -4.70 9.53 20.81
CA ASN A 102 -4.21 8.22 20.33
C ASN A 102 -2.86 7.80 20.91
N LEU A 103 -1.99 8.74 21.28
CA LEU A 103 -0.59 8.48 21.64
C LEU A 103 -0.25 8.88 23.08
N LEU A 104 -0.76 10.02 23.54
CA LEU A 104 -0.50 10.62 24.85
C LEU A 104 -1.81 10.77 25.65
N HIS A 105 -1.73 11.28 26.87
CA HIS A 105 -2.89 11.69 27.64
C HIS A 105 -3.30 13.13 27.33
N GLU A 106 -4.56 13.46 27.60
CA GLU A 106 -5.07 14.82 27.42
C GLU A 106 -4.26 15.83 28.25
N GLY A 107 -3.72 16.85 27.57
CA GLY A 107 -2.92 17.90 28.18
C GLY A 107 -1.41 17.63 28.24
N ASP A 108 -0.94 16.46 27.80
CA ASP A 108 0.50 16.17 27.72
C ASP A 108 1.21 17.04 26.66
N ILE A 109 0.49 17.38 25.60
CA ILE A 109 0.90 18.36 24.61
C ILE A 109 -0.15 19.45 24.45
N THR A 110 0.31 20.69 24.35
CA THR A 110 -0.53 21.88 24.19
C THR A 110 -0.12 22.69 22.98
N ALA A 111 -0.96 23.64 22.57
CA ALA A 111 -0.62 24.56 21.49
C ALA A 111 0.63 25.40 21.80
N GLU A 112 0.94 25.64 23.08
CA GLU A 112 2.16 26.34 23.46
C GLU A 112 3.41 25.52 23.18
N ASP A 113 3.34 24.20 23.34
CA ASP A 113 4.44 23.29 23.06
C ASP A 113 4.78 23.22 21.56
N LEU A 114 3.82 23.52 20.68
CA LEU A 114 3.97 23.39 19.22
C LEU A 114 4.16 24.71 18.48
N ARG A 115 3.76 25.84 19.07
CA ARG A 115 3.85 27.15 18.43
C ARG A 115 5.29 27.50 18.07
N SER A 116 5.45 28.11 16.89
CA SER A 116 6.75 28.59 16.37
C SER A 116 7.82 27.51 16.21
N LYS A 117 7.42 26.24 16.15
CA LYS A 117 8.31 25.11 15.86
C LYS A 117 8.17 24.68 14.41
N GLU A 118 9.28 24.26 13.83
CA GLU A 118 9.27 23.56 12.55
C GLU A 118 8.64 22.17 12.68
N ALA A 119 8.20 21.56 11.58
CA ALA A 119 7.54 20.26 11.58
C ALA A 119 8.37 19.16 12.28
N ASP A 120 9.68 19.11 12.03
CA ASP A 120 10.59 18.17 12.68
C ASP A 120 10.69 18.40 14.19
N GLU A 121 10.63 19.66 14.63
CA GLU A 121 10.66 20.02 16.05
C GLU A 121 9.34 19.68 16.76
N ILE A 122 8.21 19.75 16.05
CA ILE A 122 6.90 19.31 16.53
C ILE A 122 6.91 17.78 16.75
N ILE A 123 7.47 17.03 15.80
CA ILE A 123 7.63 15.57 15.91
C ILE A 123 8.48 15.22 17.14
N GLU A 124 9.64 15.85 17.29
CA GLU A 124 10.55 15.58 18.42
C GLU A 124 9.96 16.04 19.76
N ALA A 125 9.22 17.15 19.81
CA ALA A 125 8.53 17.60 21.01
C ALA A 125 7.45 16.60 21.44
N SER A 126 6.69 16.07 20.48
CA SER A 126 5.65 15.07 20.75
C SER A 126 6.24 13.72 21.15
N TRP A 127 7.39 13.32 20.57
CA TRP A 127 8.05 12.05 20.84
C TRP A 127 8.71 11.95 22.22
N ARG A 128 9.11 13.08 22.81
CA ARG A 128 9.81 13.12 24.10
C ARG A 128 8.89 13.07 25.33
N ARG A 129 7.59 13.21 25.13
CA ARG A 129 6.57 13.10 26.18
C ARG A 129 6.35 11.63 26.52
#